data_AF-Q9K5U2-F1
#
_entry.id   AF-Q9K5U2-F1
#
_cell.length_a   1.000
_cell.length_b   1.000
_cell.length_c   1.000
_cell.angle_alpha   90.00
_cell.angle_beta   90.00
_cell.angle_gamma   90.00
#
_symmetry.space_group_name_H-M   'P 1'
#
loop_
_entity.id
_entity.type
_entity.pdbx_description
1 polymer ?
#
loop_
_entity_poly.entity_id
_entity_poly.type
_entity_poly.pdbx_seq_one_letter_code
_entity_poly.pdbx_strand_id
1 'polypeptide(L)'
;MLKRRFSLYRQKTPPLSLKIFEDATTFKAAIDSKNNQYGLSRIVSTFDYLHKKDNKTYIVDEEGINMPWNSTQNNVTWAESPNSIKEVGSIYTVQGFDLNYVGVVLGPSVSYDEDKDELVIDPSKYKDTGAFISRTDLTPEKNQEIKEEIILNSINVLMKRGIHGLYIYATDPKLRKRLVELKRGKRS
;
A
#
# COMPACT_ATOMS: atom_id res chain seq x y z
N MET A 1 -13.35 34.49 40.54
CA MET A 1 -12.21 33.59 40.18
C MET A 1 -12.80 32.25 39.75
N LEU A 2 -12.47 31.56 38.65
CA LEU A 2 -11.45 31.68 37.61
C LEU A 2 -11.98 30.84 36.42
N LYS A 3 -12.24 31.42 35.24
CA LYS A 3 -12.58 30.65 34.02
C LYS A 3 -11.28 30.12 33.40
N ARG A 4 -11.00 28.82 33.49
CA ARG A 4 -9.91 28.18 32.74
C ARG A 4 -10.32 28.06 31.27
N ARG A 5 -9.79 28.95 30.43
CA ARG A 5 -9.75 28.75 28.97
C ARG A 5 -8.69 27.69 28.67
N PHE A 6 -9.11 26.49 28.29
CA PHE A 6 -8.24 25.57 27.58
C PHE A 6 -8.07 26.10 26.16
N SER A 7 -6.91 26.70 25.88
CA SER A 7 -6.47 26.92 24.51
C SER A 7 -6.12 25.56 23.91
N LEU A 8 -6.99 25.02 23.06
CA LEU A 8 -6.64 23.93 22.16
C LEU A 8 -5.60 24.50 21.17
N TYR A 9 -4.32 24.36 21.52
CA TYR A 9 -3.24 24.59 20.58
C TYR A 9 -3.38 23.53 19.49
N ARG A 10 -4.06 23.88 18.40
CA ARG A 10 -4.16 23.06 17.19
C ARG A 10 -2.75 23.00 16.62
N GLN A 11 -1.96 22.00 17.04
CA GLN A 11 -0.68 21.72 16.41
C GLN A 11 -0.98 21.56 14.92
N LYS A 12 -0.40 22.43 14.08
CA LYS A 12 -0.45 22.25 12.62
C LYS A 12 0.11 20.86 12.35
N THR A 13 -0.73 19.94 11.90
CA THR A 13 -0.25 18.64 11.42
C THR A 13 0.78 18.94 10.34
N PRO A 14 2.05 18.49 10.50
CA PRO A 14 3.05 18.71 9.47
C PRO A 14 2.56 18.09 8.15
N PRO A 15 2.92 18.67 6.99
CA PRO A 15 2.47 18.17 5.71
C PRO A 15 2.92 16.71 5.53
N LEU A 16 2.03 15.90 4.97
CA LEU A 16 2.29 14.48 4.67
C LEU A 16 3.58 14.35 3.83
N SER A 17 4.54 13.57 4.33
CA SER A 17 5.78 13.27 3.61
C SER A 17 5.53 12.21 2.53
N LEU A 18 5.39 12.62 1.27
CA LEU A 18 5.34 11.73 0.11
C LEU A 18 6.76 11.41 -0.42
N LYS A 19 7.09 10.13 -0.59
CA LYS A 19 8.33 9.71 -1.29
C LYS A 19 8.06 8.54 -2.25
N ILE A 20 8.53 8.68 -3.48
CA ILE A 20 8.61 7.58 -4.46
C ILE A 20 10.03 7.00 -4.45
N PHE A 21 10.13 5.68 -4.53
CA PHE A 21 11.38 4.91 -4.51
C PHE A 21 11.61 4.16 -5.83
N GLU A 22 12.86 4.18 -6.28
CA GLU A 22 13.34 3.46 -7.47
C GLU A 22 13.81 2.03 -7.14
N ASP A 23 14.14 1.78 -5.87
CA ASP A 23 14.76 0.54 -5.40
C ASP A 23 14.05 0.00 -4.15
N ALA A 24 13.84 -1.30 -4.13
CA ALA A 24 13.16 -2.01 -3.04
C ALA A 24 13.95 -1.94 -1.72
N THR A 25 15.28 -1.97 -1.77
CA THR A 25 16.14 -1.99 -0.58
C THR A 25 16.04 -0.67 0.17
N THR A 26 16.19 0.45 -0.53
CA THR A 26 16.05 1.80 0.01
C THR A 26 14.64 2.11 0.47
N PHE A 27 13.61 1.57 -0.22
CA PHE A 27 12.23 1.64 0.22
C PHE A 27 12.01 0.97 1.59
N LYS A 28 12.46 -0.30 1.74
CA LYS A 28 12.36 -1.04 3.00
C LYS A 28 13.11 -0.34 4.13
N ALA A 29 14.37 0.03 3.90
CA ALA A 29 15.20 0.73 4.88
C ALA A 29 14.57 2.06 5.33
N ALA A 30 13.90 2.78 4.43
CA ALA A 30 13.22 4.02 4.78
C ALA A 30 12.01 3.78 5.69
N ILE A 31 11.24 2.72 5.48
CA ILE A 31 10.13 2.36 6.38
C ILE A 31 10.65 1.86 7.72
N ASP A 32 11.68 1.03 7.75
CA ASP A 32 12.32 0.58 9.01
C ASP A 32 12.83 1.76 9.84
N SER A 33 13.50 2.72 9.18
CA SER A 33 13.95 3.95 9.83
C SER A 33 12.78 4.73 10.44
N LYS A 34 11.65 4.83 9.73
CA LYS A 34 10.45 5.51 10.25
C LYS A 34 9.75 4.74 11.34
N ASN A 35 9.77 3.41 11.30
CA ASN A 35 9.27 2.59 12.38
C ASN A 35 10.12 2.76 13.66
N ASN A 36 11.44 2.84 13.55
CA ASN A 36 12.30 3.10 14.70
C ASN A 36 12.10 4.51 15.28
N GLN A 37 11.76 5.49 14.45
CA GLN A 37 11.58 6.88 14.86
C GLN A 37 10.18 7.15 15.45
N TYR A 38 9.13 6.59 14.86
CA TYR A 38 7.74 6.93 15.17
C TYR A 38 6.91 5.73 15.64
N GLY A 39 7.41 4.49 15.52
CA GLY A 39 6.57 3.30 15.64
C GLY A 39 5.51 3.23 14.53
N LEU A 40 4.66 2.19 14.58
CA LEU A 40 3.48 1.98 13.71
C LEU A 40 3.70 2.38 12.25
N SER A 41 4.87 2.04 11.70
CA SER A 41 5.18 2.27 10.30
C SER A 41 5.33 0.92 9.61
N ARG A 42 4.57 0.66 8.56
CA ARG A 42 4.45 -0.69 7.98
C ARG A 42 4.43 -0.66 6.45
N ILE A 43 4.83 -1.78 5.87
CA ILE A 43 4.71 -2.03 4.44
C ILE A 43 3.40 -2.76 4.17
N VAL A 44 2.68 -2.31 3.15
CA VAL A 44 1.45 -2.93 2.64
C VAL A 44 1.53 -3.05 1.13
N SER A 45 0.75 -3.96 0.54
CA SER A 45 0.75 -4.19 -0.91
C SER A 45 -0.66 -4.36 -1.46
N THR A 46 -0.83 -4.03 -2.74
CA THR A 46 -1.93 -4.58 -3.54
C THR A 46 -1.87 -6.10 -3.52
N PHE A 47 -3.04 -6.75 -3.62
CA PHE A 47 -3.17 -8.20 -3.48
C PHE A 47 -2.83 -8.94 -4.79
N ASP A 48 -1.62 -8.73 -5.30
CA ASP A 48 -1.18 -9.25 -6.62
C ASP A 48 -0.33 -10.52 -6.53
N TYR A 49 0.04 -10.91 -5.32
CA TYR A 49 0.91 -12.04 -5.06
C TYR A 49 0.12 -13.17 -4.44
N LEU A 50 0.60 -14.40 -4.64
CA LEU A 50 -0.08 -15.58 -4.14
C LEU A 50 -0.18 -15.53 -2.62
N HIS A 51 -1.37 -15.81 -2.09
CA HIS A 51 -1.59 -15.99 -0.67
C HIS A 51 -2.73 -17.00 -0.49
N LYS A 52 -2.47 -18.08 0.26
CA LYS A 52 -3.47 -19.11 0.54
C LYS A 52 -3.59 -19.32 2.05
N LYS A 53 -4.79 -19.68 2.48
CA LYS A 53 -5.07 -20.08 3.87
C LYS A 53 -4.67 -21.54 4.13
N ASP A 54 -3.45 -21.92 3.76
CA ASP A 54 -2.89 -23.27 3.96
C ASP A 54 -1.73 -23.30 4.96
N ASN A 55 -1.65 -22.27 5.82
CA ASN A 55 -0.65 -22.12 6.89
C ASN A 55 0.80 -22.05 6.39
N LYS A 56 1.02 -21.80 5.10
CA LYS A 56 2.34 -21.57 4.50
C LYS A 56 2.65 -20.08 4.41
N THR A 57 3.94 -19.78 4.41
CA THR A 57 4.44 -18.44 4.13
C THR A 57 4.52 -18.23 2.63
N TYR A 58 3.91 -17.14 2.16
CA TYR A 58 4.02 -16.69 0.78
C TYR A 58 4.76 -15.35 0.76
N ILE A 59 5.51 -15.12 -0.32
CA ILE A 59 6.35 -13.94 -0.47
C ILE A 59 5.70 -12.93 -1.42
N VAL A 60 5.78 -11.66 -1.03
CA VAL A 60 5.47 -10.50 -1.87
C VAL A 60 6.72 -10.13 -2.64
N ASP A 61 6.60 -10.09 -3.97
CA ASP A 61 7.64 -9.58 -4.87
C ASP A 61 9.01 -10.26 -4.64
N GLU A 62 9.10 -11.57 -4.91
CA GLU A 62 10.29 -12.41 -4.65
C GLU A 62 11.59 -11.83 -5.22
N GLU A 63 11.51 -11.16 -6.38
CA GLU A 63 12.65 -10.53 -7.06
C GLU A 63 12.94 -9.10 -6.60
N GLY A 64 12.03 -8.48 -5.83
CA GLY A 64 12.14 -7.09 -5.39
C GLY A 64 12.13 -6.96 -3.88
N ILE A 65 10.98 -6.62 -3.29
CA ILE A 65 10.95 -6.43 -1.83
C ILE A 65 11.21 -7.73 -1.06
N ASN A 66 10.85 -8.89 -1.60
CA ASN A 66 11.12 -10.22 -1.04
C ASN A 66 10.79 -10.30 0.46
N MET A 67 9.52 -10.07 0.80
CA MET A 67 9.04 -10.10 2.19
C MET A 67 7.81 -11.01 2.31
N PRO A 68 7.65 -11.72 3.44
CA PRO A 68 6.48 -12.55 3.66
C PRO A 68 5.21 -11.70 3.78
N TRP A 69 4.09 -12.23 3.28
CA TRP A 69 2.77 -11.72 3.65
C TRP A 69 2.54 -11.81 5.16
N ASN A 70 1.61 -10.98 5.65
CA ASN A 70 1.18 -10.94 7.04
C ASN A 70 0.83 -12.33 7.62
N SER A 71 1.32 -12.63 8.83
CA SER A 71 0.88 -13.83 9.55
C SER A 71 -0.53 -13.65 10.13
N THR A 72 -1.34 -14.71 10.10
CA THR A 72 -2.71 -14.71 10.63
C THR A 72 -2.83 -15.31 12.04
N GLN A 73 -1.72 -15.71 12.68
CA GLN A 73 -1.73 -16.57 13.86
C GLN A 73 -1.60 -15.82 15.22
N ASN A 74 -1.80 -14.50 15.27
CA ASN A 74 -1.54 -13.72 16.48
C ASN A 74 -2.84 -13.18 17.11
N ASN A 75 -2.92 -13.23 18.45
CA ASN A 75 -3.98 -12.56 19.24
C ASN A 75 -3.80 -11.03 19.30
N VAL A 76 -2.80 -10.50 18.62
CA VAL A 76 -2.50 -9.06 18.52
C VAL A 76 -2.78 -8.63 17.10
N THR A 77 -3.44 -7.48 16.96
CA THR A 77 -3.65 -6.80 15.69
C THR A 77 -2.33 -6.73 14.89
N TRP A 78 -2.37 -7.12 13.62
CA TRP A 78 -1.19 -7.12 12.75
C TRP A 78 -0.45 -5.78 12.77
N ALA A 79 -1.14 -4.66 12.60
CA ALA A 79 -0.51 -3.32 12.54
C ALA A 79 0.24 -2.93 13.83
N GLU A 80 -0.20 -3.43 14.99
CA GLU A 80 0.36 -3.13 16.31
C GLU A 80 1.47 -4.11 16.71
N SER A 81 1.52 -5.29 16.09
CA SER A 81 2.55 -6.29 16.36
C SER A 81 3.95 -5.73 16.06
N PRO A 82 4.93 -5.88 16.97
CA PRO A 82 6.31 -5.51 16.68
C PRO A 82 6.92 -6.29 15.50
N ASN A 83 6.44 -7.52 15.26
CA ASN A 83 6.97 -8.39 14.21
C ASN A 83 6.47 -8.02 12.81
N SER A 84 5.36 -7.31 12.68
CA SER A 84 4.76 -6.99 11.38
C SER A 84 5.58 -5.99 10.55
N ILE A 85 6.61 -5.37 11.12
CA ILE A 85 7.59 -4.61 10.34
C ILE A 85 8.36 -5.50 9.34
N LYS A 86 8.49 -6.80 9.64
CA LYS A 86 9.15 -7.79 8.79
C LYS A 86 8.20 -8.47 7.79
N GLU A 87 6.95 -8.03 7.75
CA GLU A 87 5.89 -8.59 6.93
C GLU A 87 5.28 -7.52 6.04
N VAL A 88 4.51 -7.96 5.04
CA VAL A 88 3.70 -7.09 4.19
C VAL A 88 2.23 -7.28 4.56
N GLY A 89 1.56 -6.18 4.87
CA GLY A 89 0.12 -6.19 5.11
C GLY A 89 -0.68 -6.15 3.81
N SER A 90 -1.81 -6.84 3.81
CA SER A 90 -2.84 -6.67 2.79
C SER A 90 -3.81 -5.55 3.17
N ILE A 91 -4.73 -5.20 2.25
CA ILE A 91 -5.86 -4.33 2.55
C ILE A 91 -6.64 -4.83 3.79
N TYR A 92 -6.80 -6.14 3.93
CA TYR A 92 -7.56 -6.76 5.02
C TYR A 92 -6.93 -6.54 6.39
N THR A 93 -5.60 -6.58 6.49
CA THR A 93 -4.89 -6.45 7.77
C THR A 93 -4.68 -5.02 8.22
N VAL A 94 -4.69 -4.06 7.27
CA VAL A 94 -4.48 -2.64 7.59
C VAL A 94 -5.80 -1.87 7.68
N GLN A 95 -6.91 -2.44 7.21
CA GLN A 95 -8.22 -1.77 7.23
C GLN A 95 -8.62 -1.41 8.68
N GLY A 96 -8.96 -0.14 8.89
CA GLY A 96 -9.33 0.38 10.20
C GLY A 96 -8.16 0.85 11.06
N PHE A 97 -6.92 0.74 10.58
CA PHE A 97 -5.73 1.20 11.28
C PHE A 97 -5.04 2.32 10.51
N ASP A 98 -4.71 3.39 11.23
CA ASP A 98 -3.84 4.44 10.72
C ASP A 98 -2.41 4.18 11.19
N LEU A 99 -1.47 4.32 10.26
CA LEU A 99 -0.03 4.11 10.42
C LEU A 99 0.67 5.47 10.42
N ASN A 100 1.72 5.60 11.21
CA ASN A 100 2.53 6.82 11.20
C ASN A 100 3.16 7.02 9.82
N TYR A 101 3.75 5.97 9.26
CA TYR A 101 4.19 5.92 7.87
C TYR A 101 3.70 4.64 7.21
N VAL A 102 3.13 4.76 6.02
CA VAL A 102 2.77 3.60 5.19
C VAL A 102 3.72 3.52 4.00
N GLY A 103 4.31 2.35 3.81
CA GLY A 103 4.98 1.97 2.57
C GLY A 103 4.01 1.17 1.72
N VAL A 104 3.58 1.70 0.58
CA VAL A 104 2.69 1.01 -0.36
C VAL A 104 3.50 0.43 -1.50
N VAL A 105 3.43 -0.89 -1.65
CA VAL A 105 3.88 -1.61 -2.83
C VAL A 105 2.72 -1.70 -3.81
N LEU A 106 2.91 -1.13 -5.00
CA LEU A 106 2.02 -1.30 -6.14
C LEU A 106 2.55 -2.47 -6.96
N GLY A 107 1.86 -3.59 -6.86
CA GLY A 107 2.21 -4.83 -7.54
C GLY A 107 1.78 -4.87 -9.01
N PRO A 108 1.94 -6.03 -9.66
CA PRO A 108 1.79 -6.20 -11.11
C PRO A 108 0.41 -5.86 -11.70
N SER A 109 -0.66 -5.78 -10.91
CA SER A 109 -1.97 -5.37 -11.43
C SER A 109 -2.06 -3.86 -11.72
N VAL A 110 -1.06 -3.09 -11.29
CA VAL A 110 -0.96 -1.64 -11.51
C VAL A 110 0.27 -1.38 -12.38
N SER A 111 0.05 -1.02 -13.63
CA SER A 111 1.09 -0.75 -14.62
C SER A 111 0.86 0.60 -15.29
N TYR A 112 1.59 0.86 -16.37
CA TYR A 112 1.60 2.13 -17.07
C TYR A 112 1.71 1.96 -18.58
N ASP A 113 0.88 2.70 -19.31
CA ASP A 113 0.96 2.85 -20.77
C ASP A 113 1.80 4.10 -21.08
N GLU A 114 3.02 3.90 -21.58
CA GLU A 114 3.94 5.00 -21.94
C GLU A 114 3.48 5.77 -23.18
N ASP A 115 2.69 5.16 -24.07
CA ASP A 115 2.23 5.81 -25.31
C ASP A 115 1.03 6.74 -25.05
N LYS A 116 0.14 6.32 -24.14
CA LYS A 116 -1.06 7.09 -23.77
C LYS A 116 -0.90 7.96 -22.53
N ASP A 117 0.22 7.84 -21.82
CA ASP A 117 0.51 8.53 -20.57
C ASP A 117 -0.54 8.26 -19.47
N GLU A 118 -0.99 7.00 -19.34
CA GLU A 118 -2.07 6.61 -18.41
C GLU A 118 -1.77 5.34 -17.59
N LEU A 119 -2.45 5.20 -16.45
CA LEU A 119 -2.40 3.98 -15.64
C LEU A 119 -3.12 2.84 -16.35
N VAL A 120 -2.53 1.65 -16.29
CA VAL A 120 -3.16 0.42 -16.75
C VAL A 120 -3.46 -0.45 -15.54
N ILE A 121 -4.72 -0.82 -15.37
CA ILE A 121 -5.16 -1.76 -14.34
C ILE A 121 -5.40 -3.11 -15.01
N ASP A 122 -4.73 -4.15 -14.53
CA ASP A 122 -4.81 -5.50 -15.06
C ASP A 122 -5.37 -6.47 -14.00
N PRO A 123 -6.70 -6.64 -13.94
CA PRO A 123 -7.35 -7.58 -13.04
C PRO A 123 -6.89 -9.02 -13.15
N SER A 124 -6.32 -9.46 -14.28
CA SER A 124 -5.84 -10.84 -14.42
C SER A 124 -4.66 -11.15 -13.49
N LYS A 125 -3.95 -10.12 -13.02
CA LYS A 125 -2.80 -10.21 -12.12
C LYS A 125 -3.17 -10.08 -10.65
N TYR A 126 -4.37 -9.57 -10.34
CA TYR A 126 -4.86 -9.49 -8.96
C TYR A 126 -5.22 -10.90 -8.46
N LYS A 127 -4.69 -11.30 -7.30
CA LYS A 127 -4.81 -12.65 -6.76
C LYS A 127 -5.89 -12.80 -5.69
N ASP A 128 -6.60 -11.72 -5.38
CA ASP A 128 -7.74 -11.76 -4.48
C ASP A 128 -8.98 -12.32 -5.20
N THR A 129 -9.06 -13.64 -5.25
CA THR A 129 -10.17 -14.35 -5.88
C THR A 129 -11.49 -14.16 -5.14
N GLY A 130 -11.45 -13.81 -3.84
CA GLY A 130 -12.64 -13.54 -3.04
C GLY A 130 -13.30 -12.21 -3.40
N ALA A 131 -12.50 -11.20 -3.77
CA ALA A 131 -13.01 -9.91 -4.23
C ALA A 131 -13.63 -9.97 -5.63
N PHE A 132 -13.28 -10.97 -6.45
CA PHE A 132 -13.62 -11.04 -7.88
C PHE A 132 -14.70 -12.07 -8.24
N ILE A 133 -15.70 -12.24 -7.38
CA ILE A 133 -16.89 -13.04 -7.72
C ILE A 133 -17.58 -12.36 -8.91
N SER A 134 -17.36 -12.92 -10.10
CA SER A 134 -17.96 -12.41 -11.33
C SER A 134 -19.44 -12.70 -11.27
N ARG A 135 -20.26 -11.66 -11.46
CA ARG A 135 -21.70 -11.84 -11.37
C ARG A 135 -22.23 -12.29 -12.71
N THR A 136 -23.05 -13.35 -12.70
CA THR A 136 -23.63 -13.97 -13.90
C THR A 136 -24.72 -13.11 -14.54
N ASP A 137 -25.18 -12.05 -13.86
CA ASP A 137 -26.17 -11.10 -14.34
C ASP A 137 -25.56 -9.90 -15.08
N LEU A 138 -24.23 -9.81 -15.19
CA LEU A 138 -23.52 -8.70 -15.82
C LEU A 138 -22.79 -9.14 -17.10
N THR A 139 -22.59 -8.19 -18.02
CA THR A 139 -21.75 -8.43 -19.21
C THR A 139 -20.28 -8.63 -18.81
N PRO A 140 -19.47 -9.27 -19.66
CA PRO A 140 -18.04 -9.42 -19.43
C PRO A 140 -17.33 -8.07 -19.22
N GLU A 141 -17.69 -7.05 -20.00
CA GLU A 141 -17.13 -5.71 -19.92
C GLU A 141 -17.45 -5.05 -18.58
N LYS A 142 -18.70 -5.17 -18.12
CA LYS A 142 -19.10 -4.60 -16.82
C LYS A 142 -18.42 -5.31 -15.65
N ASN A 143 -18.25 -6.63 -15.74
CA ASN A 143 -17.47 -7.37 -14.75
C ASN A 143 -16.00 -6.92 -14.73
N GLN A 144 -15.42 -6.58 -15.87
CA GLN A 144 -14.05 -6.08 -15.97
C GLN A 144 -13.91 -4.71 -15.31
N GLU A 145 -14.79 -3.75 -15.62
CA GLU A 145 -14.80 -2.41 -14.99
C GLU A 145 -14.89 -2.50 -13.46
N ILE A 146 -15.78 -3.35 -12.94
CA ILE A 146 -15.93 -3.54 -11.49
C ILE A 146 -14.64 -4.07 -10.86
N LYS A 147 -13.94 -4.98 -11.54
CA LYS A 147 -12.66 -5.51 -11.03
C LYS A 147 -11.58 -4.43 -10.98
N GLU A 148 -11.52 -3.58 -12.00
CA GLU A 148 -10.60 -2.43 -12.02
C GLU A 148 -10.93 -1.45 -10.89
N GLU A 149 -12.22 -1.14 -10.68
CA GLU A 149 -12.67 -0.31 -9.56
C GLU A 149 -12.28 -0.89 -8.20
N ILE A 150 -12.39 -2.21 -8.01
CA ILE A 150 -11.97 -2.89 -6.77
C ILE A 150 -10.48 -2.68 -6.52
N ILE A 151 -9.63 -2.84 -7.54
CA ILE A 151 -8.19 -2.63 -7.41
C ILE A 151 -7.90 -1.18 -7.05
N LEU A 152 -8.48 -0.22 -7.77
CA LEU A 152 -8.30 1.22 -7.51
C LEU A 152 -8.77 1.61 -6.10
N ASN A 153 -9.89 1.04 -5.65
CA ASN A 153 -10.39 1.24 -4.30
C ASN A 153 -9.43 0.65 -3.26
N SER A 154 -8.84 -0.51 -3.52
CA SER A 154 -7.82 -1.09 -2.64
C SER A 154 -6.62 -0.17 -2.50
N ILE A 155 -6.11 0.38 -3.60
CA ILE A 155 -4.99 1.33 -3.62
C ILE A 155 -5.32 2.58 -2.81
N ASN A 156 -6.51 3.16 -3.03
CA ASN A 156 -6.99 4.33 -2.31
C ASN A 156 -7.05 4.08 -0.79
N VAL A 157 -7.52 2.90 -0.38
CA VAL A 157 -7.54 2.48 1.01
C VAL A 157 -6.13 2.40 1.59
N LEU A 158 -5.19 1.75 0.89
CA LEU A 158 -3.80 1.60 1.35
C LEU A 158 -3.07 2.95 1.47
N MET A 159 -3.18 3.80 0.45
CA MET A 159 -2.50 5.10 0.41
C MET A 159 -2.95 6.06 1.52
N LYS A 160 -4.20 5.94 1.98
CA LYS A 160 -4.77 6.78 3.04
C LYS A 160 -4.39 6.35 4.45
N ARG A 161 -3.67 5.24 4.63
CA ARG A 161 -3.29 4.75 5.96
C ARG A 161 -2.17 5.56 6.61
N GLY A 162 -1.42 6.36 5.86
CA GLY A 162 -0.31 7.15 6.40
C GLY A 162 -0.75 8.48 7.02
N ILE A 163 -0.49 8.69 8.31
CA ILE A 163 -0.74 9.96 9.01
C ILE A 163 0.37 10.98 8.73
N HIS A 164 1.64 10.56 8.82
CA HIS A 164 2.80 11.43 8.66
C HIS A 164 3.49 11.28 7.31
N GLY A 165 3.41 10.11 6.68
CA GLY A 165 3.99 9.91 5.36
C GLY A 165 3.47 8.72 4.59
N LEU A 166 3.57 8.85 3.27
CA LEU A 166 3.22 7.84 2.28
C LEU A 166 4.44 7.59 1.39
N TYR A 167 4.98 6.38 1.47
CA TYR A 167 6.11 5.95 0.65
C TYR A 167 5.59 4.97 -0.39
N ILE A 168 5.97 5.13 -1.66
CA ILE A 168 5.46 4.30 -2.76
C ILE A 168 6.64 3.63 -3.48
N TYR A 169 6.48 2.33 -3.72
CA TYR A 169 7.32 1.53 -4.59
C TYR A 169 6.42 0.78 -5.58
N ALA A 170 6.67 0.94 -6.87
CA ALA A 170 5.97 0.18 -7.91
C ALA A 170 6.87 -0.93 -8.44
N THR A 171 6.35 -2.15 -8.53
CA THR A 171 7.14 -3.30 -9.01
C THR A 171 7.26 -3.28 -10.52
N ASP A 172 6.21 -2.83 -11.22
CA ASP A 172 6.24 -2.56 -12.65
C ASP A 172 7.27 -1.47 -13.00
N PRO A 173 8.28 -1.77 -13.84
CA PRO A 173 9.35 -0.80 -14.15
C PRO A 173 8.85 0.45 -14.89
N LYS A 174 7.82 0.35 -15.73
CA LYS A 174 7.29 1.49 -16.50
C LYS A 174 6.60 2.46 -15.56
N LEU A 175 5.74 1.95 -14.68
CA LEU A 175 5.08 2.74 -13.66
C LEU A 175 6.10 3.36 -12.70
N ARG A 176 7.10 2.59 -12.25
CA ARG A 176 8.15 3.08 -11.35
C ARG A 176 8.91 4.25 -11.98
N LYS A 177 9.34 4.11 -13.23
CA LYS A 177 10.00 5.17 -14.00
C LYS A 177 9.12 6.42 -14.09
N ARG A 178 7.85 6.28 -14.46
CA ARG A 178 6.94 7.43 -14.58
C ARG A 178 6.73 8.16 -13.26
N LEU A 179 6.50 7.44 -12.15
CA LEU A 179 6.30 8.05 -10.84
C LEU A 179 7.51 8.88 -10.39
N VAL A 180 8.70 8.43 -10.74
CA VAL A 180 9.97 9.11 -10.44
C VAL A 180 10.11 10.38 -11.27
N GLU A 181 9.79 10.34 -12.56
CA GLU A 181 9.79 11.51 -13.45
C GLU A 181 8.82 12.59 -12.95
N LEU A 182 7.58 12.20 -12.61
CA LEU A 182 6.57 13.12 -12.08
C LEU A 182 7.00 13.77 -10.76
N LYS A 183 7.75 13.05 -9.91
CA LYS A 183 8.32 13.60 -8.68
C LYS A 183 9.42 14.64 -8.96
N ARG A 184 10.22 14.44 -10.02
CA ARG A 184 11.29 15.36 -10.42
C ARG A 184 10.72 16.63 -11.07
N GLY A 185 9.71 16.50 -11.94
CA GLY A 185 9.07 17.62 -12.62
C GLY A 185 8.25 18.55 -11.72
N LYS A 186 7.85 18.12 -10.52
CA LYS A 186 7.21 18.98 -9.51
C LYS A 186 8.19 19.85 -8.69
N ARG A 187 9.51 19.68 -8.88
CA ARG A 187 10.56 20.42 -8.15
C ARG A 187 11.24 21.51 -8.99
N SER A 188 10.80 21.69 -10.23
CA SER A 188 11.16 22.77 -11.16
C SER A 188 9.99 23.74 -11.27
#